data_AF-A0A831UX55-F1
#
_entry.id   AF-A0A831UX55-F1
#
_cell.length_a   1.000
_cell.length_b   1.000
_cell.length_c   1.000
_cell.angle_alpha   90.00
_cell.angle_beta   90.00
_cell.angle_gamma   90.00
#
_symmetry.space_group_name_H-M   'P 1'
#
loop_
_entity.id
_entity.type
_entity.pdbx_description
1 polymer ?
#
loop_
_entity_poly.entity_id
_entity_poly.type
_entity_poly.pdbx_seq_one_letter_code
_entity_poly.pdbx_strand_id
1 'polypeptide(L)'
;MPMVRLNGASIALSARLSGVLLIGLLTLLASIAQPVYWEGNGHYYEIVLSSNIAWNNARIQAEQRTYQCRRGYLATITSQAEQDFIWNLLRANHSCGSVSSQFYLGGYEDPAGTGNWYWVTGEPMDFTYWQPGEPNNRGYETVIALGLYCSGHWNNVPPSGSWGARGYIVEYGEASTGGDVDQNGCVDDADLLAVLFAFGQSGSSLPEDVNCDGTVDDADLLTVLFNFGSGC
;
A
#
# COMPACT_ATOMS: atom_id res chain seq x y z
N MET A 1 50.49 57.50 18.44
CA MET A 1 50.01 57.59 17.04
C MET A 1 48.73 56.77 16.92
N PRO A 2 47.75 57.23 16.13
CA PRO A 2 46.32 57.12 16.45
C PRO A 2 45.67 55.78 16.07
N MET A 3 44.63 55.42 16.85
CA MET A 3 43.53 54.54 16.45
C MET A 3 42.57 55.31 15.54
N VAL A 4 41.98 54.63 14.54
CA VAL A 4 40.73 55.08 13.92
C VAL A 4 39.72 53.94 13.98
N ARG A 5 38.68 54.19 14.79
CA ARG A 5 37.35 53.56 14.73
C ARG A 5 36.51 54.35 13.72
N LEU A 6 35.57 53.70 13.04
CA LEU A 6 34.48 54.37 12.35
C LEU A 6 33.19 54.23 13.15
N ASN A 7 32.77 55.36 13.72
CA ASN A 7 31.39 55.74 14.06
C ASN A 7 30.57 55.77 12.74
N GLY A 8 29.26 55.67 12.66
CA GLY A 8 28.17 55.95 13.58
C GLY A 8 26.93 56.20 12.70
N ALA A 9 25.75 55.85 13.21
CA ALA A 9 24.47 55.86 12.51
C ALA A 9 23.82 57.26 12.35
N SER A 10 22.78 57.35 11.50
CA SER A 10 21.60 58.26 11.58
C SER A 10 20.47 57.68 10.67
N ILE A 11 19.33 57.15 11.16
CA ILE A 11 18.04 57.76 11.64
C ILE A 11 17.23 58.38 10.45
N ALA A 12 15.92 58.21 10.17
CA ALA A 12 14.67 57.76 10.85
C ALA A 12 13.64 57.16 9.83
N LEU A 13 12.86 56.12 10.14
CA LEU A 13 11.47 56.03 10.66
C LEU A 13 10.31 56.20 9.65
N SER A 14 9.57 55.10 9.40
CA SER A 14 8.10 55.06 9.33
C SER A 14 7.63 53.60 9.23
N ALA A 15 7.06 53.11 10.34
CA ALA A 15 6.43 51.80 10.42
C ALA A 15 4.92 51.94 10.23
N ARG A 16 4.33 51.10 9.37
CA ARG A 16 2.96 50.60 9.56
C ARG A 16 2.97 49.09 9.33
N LEU A 17 2.71 48.34 10.40
CA LEU A 17 2.45 46.89 10.34
C LEU A 17 1.07 46.65 9.72
N SER A 18 1.00 45.73 8.77
CA SER A 18 -0.15 44.84 8.59
C SER A 18 0.33 43.57 7.91
N GLY A 19 0.00 42.43 8.51
CA GLY A 19 0.20 41.11 7.92
C GLY A 19 1.39 40.38 8.53
N VAL A 20 1.05 39.47 9.44
CA VAL A 20 1.87 38.36 9.94
C VAL A 20 2.85 37.86 8.87
N LEU A 21 4.15 37.90 9.16
CA LEU A 21 5.14 37.15 8.40
C LEU A 21 4.86 35.67 8.69
N LEU A 22 3.94 35.06 7.92
CA LEU A 22 3.95 33.61 7.78
C LEU A 22 5.30 33.29 7.19
N ILE A 23 6.24 32.86 8.03
CA ILE A 23 7.32 31.99 7.61
C ILE A 23 6.57 30.74 7.14
N GLY A 24 6.17 30.74 5.88
CA GLY A 24 5.68 29.55 5.20
C GLY A 24 6.82 28.56 5.30
N LEU A 25 6.73 27.67 6.27
CA LEU A 25 7.47 26.43 6.29
C LEU A 25 6.98 25.70 5.05
N LEU A 26 7.64 25.95 3.91
CA LEU A 26 7.49 25.16 2.72
C LEU A 26 8.16 23.83 3.07
N THR A 27 7.43 22.98 3.81
CA THR A 27 7.74 21.58 3.85
C THR A 27 7.61 21.13 2.41
N LEU A 28 8.75 20.96 1.75
CA LEU A 28 8.84 20.12 0.58
C LEU A 28 8.50 18.72 1.09
N LEU A 29 7.22 18.40 1.22
CA LEU A 29 6.78 17.02 1.29
C LEU A 29 7.31 16.44 0.00
N ALA A 30 8.31 15.57 0.12
CA ALA A 30 8.56 14.61 -0.95
C ALA A 30 7.19 14.01 -1.24
N SER A 31 6.67 14.24 -2.44
CA SER A 31 5.46 13.59 -2.91
C SER A 31 5.79 12.10 -2.92
N ILE A 32 5.51 11.43 -1.80
CA ILE A 32 5.36 9.97 -1.81
C ILE A 32 4.19 9.77 -2.77
N ALA A 33 4.43 9.12 -3.90
CA ALA A 33 3.38 8.84 -4.87
C ALA A 33 2.25 8.11 -4.11
N GLN A 34 1.10 8.75 -3.97
CA GLN A 34 -0.01 8.19 -3.21
C GLN A 34 -0.57 6.97 -3.94
N PRO A 35 -1.10 5.97 -3.22
CA PRO A 35 -1.85 4.88 -3.83
C PRO A 35 -2.95 5.42 -4.77
N VAL A 36 -3.09 4.79 -5.94
CA VAL A 36 -3.99 5.21 -7.01
C VAL A 36 -5.28 4.39 -6.95
N TYR A 37 -6.40 5.07 -6.84
CA TYR A 37 -7.72 4.45 -6.85
C TYR A 37 -8.06 3.84 -8.21
N TRP A 38 -8.69 2.66 -8.19
CA TRP A 38 -9.32 2.09 -9.38
C TRP A 38 -10.80 1.81 -9.15
N GLU A 39 -11.63 2.41 -9.98
CA GLU A 39 -13.10 2.28 -9.89
C GLU A 39 -13.60 0.86 -10.22
N GLY A 40 -12.80 0.02 -10.88
CA GLY A 40 -13.23 -1.31 -11.32
C GLY A 40 -13.57 -2.29 -10.19
N ASN A 41 -12.85 -2.20 -9.07
CA ASN A 41 -13.15 -2.97 -7.84
C ASN A 41 -13.17 -2.10 -6.57
N GLY A 42 -12.90 -0.80 -6.70
CA GLY A 42 -12.89 0.11 -5.56
C GLY A 42 -11.63 0.02 -4.70
N HIS A 43 -10.56 -0.60 -5.19
CA HIS A 43 -9.31 -0.76 -4.46
C HIS A 43 -8.31 0.35 -4.80
N TYR A 44 -7.30 0.51 -3.95
CA TYR A 44 -6.17 1.40 -4.23
C TYR A 44 -4.93 0.60 -4.58
N TYR A 45 -4.09 1.15 -5.45
CA TYR A 45 -2.89 0.49 -5.94
C TYR A 45 -1.66 1.37 -5.79
N GLU A 46 -0.61 0.83 -5.19
CA GLU A 46 0.65 1.53 -5.03
C GLU A 46 1.78 0.75 -5.67
N ILE A 47 2.61 1.43 -6.46
CA ILE A 47 3.83 0.84 -6.98
C ILE A 47 4.97 1.16 -6.03
N VAL A 48 5.56 0.12 -5.45
CA VAL A 48 6.67 0.27 -4.51
C VAL A 48 7.97 -0.17 -5.18
N LEU A 49 8.90 0.77 -5.35
CA LEU A 49 10.23 0.50 -5.85
C LEU A 49 11.10 -0.14 -4.78
N SER A 50 11.58 -1.35 -5.05
CA SER A 50 12.49 -2.10 -4.18
C SER A 50 13.27 -3.13 -5.00
N SER A 51 14.42 -2.70 -5.53
CA SER A 51 15.24 -3.52 -6.43
C SER A 51 15.75 -4.79 -5.76
N ASN A 52 15.59 -5.92 -6.44
CA ASN A 52 15.99 -7.26 -5.99
C ASN A 52 15.33 -7.71 -4.69
N ILE A 53 14.18 -7.13 -4.31
CA ILE A 53 13.43 -7.61 -3.15
C ILE A 53 13.04 -9.08 -3.35
N ALA A 54 13.04 -9.86 -2.27
CA ALA A 54 12.44 -11.19 -2.29
C ALA A 54 10.91 -11.05 -2.19
N TRP A 55 10.16 -11.91 -2.89
CA TRP A 55 8.70 -11.82 -2.94
C TRP A 55 8.06 -11.87 -1.54
N ASN A 56 8.55 -12.73 -0.66
CA ASN A 56 8.07 -12.82 0.72
C ASN A 56 8.25 -11.51 1.50
N ASN A 57 9.35 -10.78 1.27
CA ASN A 57 9.57 -9.48 1.91
C ASN A 57 8.64 -8.41 1.33
N ALA A 58 8.38 -8.46 0.03
CA ALA A 58 7.41 -7.58 -0.62
C ALA A 58 6.00 -7.78 -0.03
N ARG A 59 5.59 -9.04 0.16
CA ARG A 59 4.31 -9.40 0.79
C ARG A 59 4.17 -8.83 2.20
N ILE A 60 5.16 -9.07 3.05
CA ILE A 60 5.14 -8.55 4.43
C ILE A 60 5.07 -7.02 4.44
N GLN A 61 5.80 -6.34 3.56
CA GLN A 61 5.75 -4.87 3.50
C GLN A 61 4.42 -4.35 2.95
N ALA A 62 3.78 -5.05 2.02
CA ALA A 62 2.44 -4.72 1.56
C ALA A 62 1.43 -4.84 2.72
N GLU A 63 1.49 -5.95 3.46
CA GLU A 63 0.65 -6.24 4.62
C GLU A 63 0.79 -5.25 5.80
N GLN A 64 1.92 -4.55 5.89
CA GLN A 64 2.17 -3.52 6.92
C GLN A 64 1.70 -2.13 6.51
N ARG A 65 1.32 -1.94 5.25
CA ARG A 65 0.83 -0.65 4.80
C ARG A 65 -0.65 -0.56 5.09
N THR A 66 -1.05 0.61 5.58
CA THR A 66 -2.44 1.00 5.64
C THR A 66 -2.63 2.21 4.76
N TYR A 67 -3.72 2.20 4.01
CA TYR A 67 -4.12 3.36 3.24
C TYR A 67 -5.62 3.47 3.33
N GLN A 68 -6.11 4.59 3.87
CA GLN A 68 -7.54 4.79 4.12
C GLN A 68 -8.18 3.61 4.86
N CYS A 69 -7.60 3.22 6.00
CA CYS A 69 -8.16 2.15 6.85
C CYS A 69 -8.18 0.77 6.19
N ARG A 70 -7.55 0.63 5.02
CA ARG A 70 -7.43 -0.61 4.29
C ARG A 70 -6.05 -1.17 4.44
N ARG A 71 -5.99 -2.47 4.72
CA ARG A 71 -4.73 -3.18 4.81
C ARG A 71 -4.24 -3.48 3.40
N GLY A 72 -2.99 -3.15 3.15
CA GLY A 72 -2.33 -3.50 1.90
C GLY A 72 -2.11 -5.00 1.79
N TYR A 73 -2.10 -5.51 0.58
CA TYR A 73 -1.61 -6.84 0.22
C TYR A 73 -0.96 -6.76 -1.16
N LEU A 74 -0.22 -7.80 -1.59
CA LEU A 74 0.31 -7.78 -2.95
C LEU A 74 -0.84 -7.89 -3.95
N ALA A 75 -0.83 -7.00 -4.94
CA ALA A 75 -1.94 -6.86 -5.87
C ALA A 75 -2.30 -8.17 -6.57
N THR A 76 -3.59 -8.43 -6.63
CA THR A 76 -4.17 -9.55 -7.35
C THR A 76 -4.73 -9.03 -8.66
N ILE A 77 -4.99 -9.93 -9.61
CA ILE A 77 -5.57 -9.56 -10.90
C ILE A 77 -6.60 -10.61 -11.28
N THR A 78 -7.86 -10.25 -11.16
CA THR A 78 -9.02 -11.13 -11.33
C THR A 78 -9.78 -10.86 -12.62
N SER A 79 -9.39 -9.83 -13.38
CA SER A 79 -10.06 -9.47 -14.64
C SER A 79 -9.13 -8.79 -15.64
N GLN A 80 -9.54 -8.79 -16.92
CA GLN A 80 -8.84 -8.06 -17.97
C GLN A 80 -8.80 -6.55 -17.71
N ALA A 81 -9.87 -5.98 -17.15
CA ALA A 81 -9.93 -4.56 -16.86
C ALA A 81 -8.91 -4.16 -15.78
N GLU A 82 -8.76 -5.00 -14.75
CA GLU A 82 -7.76 -4.82 -13.69
C GLU A 82 -6.34 -4.94 -14.23
N GLN A 83 -6.11 -5.95 -15.08
CA GLN A 83 -4.86 -6.14 -15.80
C GLN A 83 -4.46 -4.88 -16.58
N ASP A 84 -5.38 -4.33 -17.36
CA ASP A 84 -5.16 -3.13 -18.17
C ASP A 84 -4.88 -1.90 -17.31
N PHE A 85 -5.62 -1.74 -16.20
CA PHE A 85 -5.40 -0.65 -15.26
C PHE A 85 -4.01 -0.70 -14.62
N ILE A 86 -3.66 -1.83 -13.98
CA ILE A 86 -2.39 -1.99 -13.28
C ILE A 86 -1.22 -1.84 -14.27
N TRP A 87 -1.36 -2.38 -15.48
CA TRP A 87 -0.34 -2.24 -16.51
C TRP A 87 -0.13 -0.79 -16.95
N ASN A 88 -1.21 -0.04 -17.15
CA ASN A 88 -1.12 1.38 -17.51
C ASN A 88 -0.54 2.23 -16.36
N LEU A 89 -0.95 1.95 -15.12
CA LEU A 89 -0.38 2.58 -13.92
C LEU A 89 1.13 2.35 -13.85
N LEU A 90 1.59 1.12 -14.11
CA LEU A 90 3.01 0.77 -14.10
C LEU A 90 3.80 1.50 -15.19
N ARG A 91 3.30 1.52 -16.42
CA ARG A 91 3.98 2.18 -17.55
C ARG A 91 4.01 3.70 -17.45
N ALA A 92 3.00 4.30 -16.82
CA ALA A 92 2.97 5.75 -16.58
C ALA A 92 4.07 6.20 -15.61
N ASN A 93 4.46 5.33 -14.68
CA ASN A 93 5.36 5.68 -13.58
C ASN A 93 6.77 5.09 -13.72
N HIS A 94 6.99 4.14 -14.64
CA HIS A 94 8.28 3.44 -14.76
C HIS A 94 8.70 3.15 -16.21
N SER A 95 9.96 3.45 -16.53
CA SER A 95 10.60 2.96 -17.75
C SER A 95 10.80 1.45 -17.69
N CYS A 96 10.35 0.69 -18.67
CA CYS A 96 10.62 -0.74 -18.79
C CYS A 96 11.47 -1.03 -20.05
N GLY A 97 11.85 -2.30 -20.27
CA GLY A 97 12.47 -2.73 -21.54
C GLY A 97 13.54 -3.82 -21.38
N SER A 98 13.79 -4.24 -20.14
CA SER A 98 14.75 -5.29 -19.78
C SER A 98 14.05 -6.43 -19.02
N VAL A 99 14.72 -7.58 -18.90
CA VAL A 99 14.31 -8.69 -18.03
C VAL A 99 14.14 -8.29 -16.57
N SER A 100 14.88 -7.27 -16.14
CA SER A 100 14.85 -6.71 -14.79
C SER A 100 13.82 -5.60 -14.63
N SER A 101 12.78 -5.52 -15.48
CA SER A 101 11.76 -4.47 -15.43
C SER A 101 10.47 -4.86 -14.69
N GLN A 102 10.44 -6.05 -14.12
CA GLN A 102 9.22 -6.69 -13.62
C GLN A 102 8.90 -6.27 -12.18
N PHE A 103 7.63 -6.35 -11.82
CA PHE A 103 7.12 -6.06 -10.49
C PHE A 103 6.31 -7.23 -9.97
N TYR A 104 6.50 -7.61 -8.71
CA TYR A 104 5.73 -8.71 -8.14
C TYR A 104 4.25 -8.37 -7.97
N LEU A 105 3.43 -9.41 -8.18
CA LEU A 105 2.01 -9.49 -7.84
C LEU A 105 1.82 -10.48 -6.68
N GLY A 106 0.60 -10.62 -6.19
CA GLY A 106 0.21 -11.54 -5.12
C GLY A 106 0.08 -13.00 -5.53
N GLY A 107 0.44 -13.36 -6.76
CA GLY A 107 0.27 -14.72 -7.27
C GLY A 107 1.44 -15.63 -6.88
N TYR A 108 1.13 -16.86 -6.46
CA TYR A 108 2.12 -17.88 -6.14
C TYR A 108 1.65 -19.29 -6.52
N GLU A 109 2.60 -20.18 -6.78
CA GLU A 109 2.34 -21.60 -7.08
C GLU A 109 2.20 -22.42 -5.78
N ASP A 110 1.34 -23.44 -5.81
CA ASP A 110 1.30 -24.51 -4.83
C ASP A 110 2.71 -25.03 -4.48
N PRO A 111 3.10 -25.15 -3.19
CA PRO A 111 4.41 -25.66 -2.80
C PRO A 111 4.75 -27.06 -3.32
N ALA A 112 3.73 -27.87 -3.67
CA ALA A 112 3.96 -29.18 -4.29
C ALA A 112 4.38 -29.11 -5.77
N GLY A 113 4.43 -27.91 -6.38
CA GLY A 113 4.88 -27.70 -7.76
C GLY A 113 3.93 -28.34 -8.78
N THR A 114 2.62 -28.32 -8.48
CA THR A 114 1.58 -29.00 -9.24
C THR A 114 1.10 -28.19 -10.46
N GLY A 115 1.60 -26.97 -10.64
CA GLY A 115 1.09 -26.02 -11.63
C GLY A 115 -0.19 -25.29 -11.20
N ASN A 116 -0.64 -25.47 -9.97
CA ASN A 116 -1.78 -24.74 -9.41
C ASN A 116 -1.32 -23.40 -8.83
N TRP A 117 -2.05 -22.33 -9.14
CA TRP A 117 -1.71 -20.96 -8.76
C TRP A 117 -2.81 -20.32 -7.90
N TYR A 118 -2.39 -19.49 -6.96
CA TYR A 118 -3.28 -18.85 -5.98
C TYR A 118 -2.92 -17.38 -5.78
N TRP A 119 -3.91 -16.60 -5.37
CA TRP A 119 -3.74 -15.24 -4.89
C TRP A 119 -3.54 -15.22 -3.37
N VAL A 120 -2.74 -14.28 -2.86
CA VAL A 120 -2.53 -14.06 -1.41
C VAL A 120 -3.80 -13.75 -0.62
N THR A 121 -4.86 -13.30 -1.30
CA THR A 121 -6.20 -13.01 -0.75
C THR A 121 -7.08 -14.25 -0.65
N GLY A 122 -6.69 -15.37 -1.28
CA GLY A 122 -7.48 -16.60 -1.33
C GLY A 122 -8.59 -16.62 -2.37
N GLU A 123 -8.76 -15.53 -3.14
CA GLU A 123 -9.72 -15.50 -4.24
C GLU A 123 -9.30 -16.44 -5.39
N PRO A 124 -10.27 -16.99 -6.17
CA PRO A 124 -9.96 -17.95 -7.22
C PRO A 124 -9.16 -17.31 -8.36
N MET A 125 -8.18 -18.05 -8.89
CA MET A 125 -7.41 -17.62 -10.07
C MET A 125 -8.09 -18.06 -11.37
N ASP A 126 -9.29 -17.54 -11.62
CA ASP A 126 -10.08 -17.85 -12.83
C ASP A 126 -9.66 -17.01 -14.05
N PHE A 127 -8.95 -15.90 -13.82
CA PHE A 127 -8.35 -15.06 -14.85
C PHE A 127 -6.83 -15.26 -14.86
N THR A 128 -6.26 -15.37 -16.07
CA THR A 128 -4.80 -15.39 -16.23
C THR A 128 -4.35 -14.55 -17.41
N TYR A 129 -3.16 -13.96 -17.30
CA TYR A 129 -2.57 -13.13 -18.35
C TYR A 129 -1.07 -13.45 -18.58
N TRP A 130 -0.77 -14.74 -18.61
CA TRP A 130 0.58 -15.26 -18.82
C TRP A 130 1.18 -14.86 -20.17
N GLN A 131 2.49 -14.65 -20.18
CA GLN A 131 3.28 -14.60 -21.41
C GLN A 131 3.05 -15.87 -22.26
N PRO A 132 3.08 -15.78 -23.60
CA PRO A 132 3.04 -16.97 -24.44
C PRO A 132 4.14 -17.96 -24.06
N GLY A 133 3.73 -19.16 -23.65
CA GLY A 133 4.64 -20.22 -23.21
C GLY A 133 4.89 -20.26 -21.70
N GLU A 134 4.29 -19.36 -20.92
CA GLU A 134 4.28 -19.41 -19.45
C GLU A 134 2.95 -19.97 -18.91
N PRO A 135 2.95 -20.50 -17.67
CA PRO A 135 4.11 -20.74 -16.81
C PRO A 135 4.93 -21.97 -17.28
N ASN A 136 6.26 -21.86 -17.35
CA ASN A 136 7.15 -22.95 -17.81
C ASN A 136 8.00 -23.61 -16.71
N ASN A 137 7.90 -23.11 -15.47
CA ASN A 137 8.56 -23.61 -14.25
C ASN A 137 10.08 -23.88 -14.42
N ARG A 138 10.79 -23.01 -15.15
CA ARG A 138 12.24 -23.15 -15.36
C ARG A 138 12.99 -22.59 -14.16
N GLY A 139 13.23 -23.44 -13.17
CA GLY A 139 14.20 -23.17 -12.10
C GLY A 139 13.60 -22.58 -10.82
N TYR A 140 12.52 -23.19 -10.33
CA TYR A 140 11.84 -22.81 -9.08
C TYR A 140 11.22 -21.41 -9.15
N GLU A 141 10.52 -21.17 -10.24
CA GLU A 141 9.81 -19.92 -10.52
C GLU A 141 8.38 -20.00 -9.99
N THR A 142 8.19 -19.73 -8.70
CA THR A 142 6.95 -20.04 -7.99
C THR A 142 6.11 -18.81 -7.65
N VAL A 143 6.44 -17.63 -8.17
CA VAL A 143 5.70 -16.38 -7.90
C VAL A 143 5.49 -15.56 -9.17
N ILE A 144 4.41 -14.78 -9.20
CA ILE A 144 4.01 -14.00 -10.37
C ILE A 144 4.65 -12.61 -10.35
N ALA A 145 5.21 -12.21 -11.49
CA ALA A 145 5.64 -10.85 -11.76
C ALA A 145 5.04 -10.33 -13.07
N LEU A 146 4.73 -9.03 -13.10
CA LEU A 146 4.18 -8.32 -14.23
C LEU A 146 5.26 -7.52 -14.97
N GLY A 147 5.23 -7.56 -16.31
CA GLY A 147 5.91 -6.57 -17.13
C GLY A 147 7.28 -6.96 -17.69
N LEU A 148 7.61 -8.27 -17.73
CA LEU A 148 8.79 -8.77 -18.44
C LEU A 148 8.85 -8.22 -19.87
N TYR A 149 10.00 -7.67 -20.28
CA TYR A 149 10.22 -7.06 -21.60
C TYR A 149 9.20 -5.98 -22.01
N CYS A 150 8.58 -5.27 -21.06
CA CYS A 150 7.46 -4.35 -21.35
C CYS A 150 6.22 -5.02 -21.97
N SER A 151 6.04 -6.33 -21.85
CA SER A 151 4.92 -7.03 -22.51
C SER A 151 3.56 -6.75 -21.88
N GLY A 152 3.52 -6.30 -20.63
CA GLY A 152 2.30 -6.26 -19.82
C GLY A 152 1.74 -7.62 -19.47
N HIS A 153 2.44 -8.71 -19.78
CA HIS A 153 2.03 -10.07 -19.42
C HIS A 153 2.72 -10.52 -18.14
N TRP A 154 2.17 -11.57 -17.55
CA TRP A 154 2.72 -12.22 -16.36
C TRP A 154 3.85 -13.17 -16.74
N ASN A 155 4.84 -13.24 -15.87
CA ASN A 155 5.88 -14.24 -15.90
C ASN A 155 5.99 -14.85 -14.50
N ASN A 156 6.18 -16.15 -14.41
CA ASN A 156 6.60 -16.76 -13.16
C ASN A 156 8.11 -16.54 -12.99
N VAL A 157 8.57 -16.21 -11.77
CA VAL A 157 9.98 -15.91 -11.48
C VAL A 157 10.40 -16.52 -10.14
N PRO A 158 11.70 -16.67 -9.86
CA PRO A 158 12.13 -17.18 -8.56
C PRO A 158 11.78 -16.18 -7.44
N PRO A 159 11.29 -16.65 -6.28
CA PRO A 159 10.86 -15.78 -5.18
C PRO A 159 12.01 -15.03 -4.50
N SER A 160 13.27 -15.41 -4.78
CA SER A 160 14.47 -14.87 -4.15
C SER A 160 14.83 -13.44 -4.59
N GLY A 161 14.18 -12.90 -5.63
CA GLY A 161 14.59 -11.61 -6.22
C GLY A 161 15.80 -11.70 -7.17
N SER A 162 16.35 -12.90 -7.38
CA SER A 162 17.58 -13.11 -8.16
C SER A 162 17.49 -12.69 -9.63
N TRP A 163 16.28 -12.49 -10.16
CA TRP A 163 16.04 -12.09 -11.55
C TRP A 163 15.75 -10.59 -11.72
N GLY A 164 15.99 -9.81 -10.66
CA GLY A 164 16.00 -8.36 -10.76
C GLY A 164 14.61 -7.72 -10.78
N ALA A 165 13.67 -8.19 -9.97
CA ALA A 165 12.42 -7.48 -9.74
C ALA A 165 12.73 -6.03 -9.28
N ARG A 166 12.05 -5.05 -9.87
CA ARG A 166 12.25 -3.62 -9.51
C ARG A 166 11.47 -3.21 -8.28
N GLY A 167 10.55 -4.04 -7.84
CA GLY A 167 9.59 -3.71 -6.82
C GLY A 167 8.38 -4.63 -6.85
N TYR A 168 7.30 -4.13 -6.29
CA TYR A 168 6.04 -4.85 -6.15
C TYR A 168 4.86 -3.87 -6.24
N ILE A 169 3.68 -4.41 -6.48
CA ILE A 169 2.44 -3.66 -6.53
C ILE A 169 1.64 -4.03 -5.29
N VAL A 170 1.26 -3.01 -4.51
CA VAL A 170 0.38 -3.16 -3.34
C VAL A 170 -1.03 -2.81 -3.77
N GLU A 171 -1.99 -3.58 -3.31
CA GLU A 171 -3.41 -3.33 -3.43
C GLU A 171 -4.02 -3.19 -2.04
N TYR A 172 -4.96 -2.27 -1.89
CA TYR A 172 -5.67 -2.02 -0.64
C TYR A 172 -7.16 -2.21 -0.91
N GLY A 173 -7.64 -3.44 -0.70
CA GLY A 173 -9.03 -3.83 -0.97
C GLY A 173 -9.92 -3.87 0.27
N GLU A 174 -9.46 -4.47 1.37
CA GLU A 174 -10.28 -4.68 2.58
C GLU A 174 -9.94 -3.71 3.70
N ALA A 175 -10.98 -3.12 4.31
CA ALA A 175 -10.85 -2.26 5.49
C ALA A 175 -10.68 -3.10 6.78
N SER A 176 -9.90 -2.63 7.75
CA SER A 176 -9.42 -3.39 8.91
C SER A 176 -10.51 -3.83 9.93
N THR A 177 -10.13 -4.91 10.65
CA THR A 177 -10.80 -5.90 11.55
C THR A 177 -12.23 -6.34 11.27
N GLY A 178 -12.97 -5.67 10.40
CA GLY A 178 -14.37 -6.00 10.19
C GLY A 178 -15.14 -6.04 11.50
N GLY A 179 -14.76 -5.23 12.50
CA GLY A 179 -15.54 -5.07 13.72
C GLY A 179 -15.24 -6.06 14.84
N ASP A 180 -14.40 -7.06 14.62
CA ASP A 180 -13.94 -7.95 15.68
C ASP A 180 -12.80 -7.24 16.45
N VAL A 181 -13.17 -6.52 17.50
CA VAL A 181 -12.31 -5.62 18.28
C VAL A 181 -11.49 -6.40 19.28
N ASP A 182 -12.15 -7.30 20.01
CA ASP A 182 -11.53 -8.22 20.97
C ASP A 182 -10.98 -9.49 20.28
N GLN A 183 -11.27 -9.63 18.98
CA GLN A 183 -10.72 -10.64 18.08
C GLN A 183 -11.14 -12.06 18.47
N ASN A 184 -12.31 -12.21 19.10
CA ASN A 184 -12.83 -13.50 19.54
C ASN A 184 -13.45 -14.32 18.38
N GLY A 185 -13.46 -13.76 17.17
CA GLY A 185 -13.93 -14.40 15.95
C GLY A 185 -15.43 -14.29 15.76
N CYS A 186 -16.14 -13.72 16.73
CA CYS A 186 -17.52 -13.29 16.65
C CYS A 186 -17.48 -11.79 16.78
N VAL A 187 -18.18 -11.07 15.92
CA VAL A 187 -18.39 -9.65 16.18
C VAL A 187 -19.62 -9.53 17.07
N ASP A 188 -19.43 -9.31 18.35
CA ASP A 188 -20.50 -9.42 19.34
C ASP A 188 -20.54 -8.24 20.33
N ASP A 189 -21.34 -8.39 21.39
CA ASP A 189 -21.55 -7.30 22.34
C ASP A 189 -20.29 -6.97 23.14
N ALA A 190 -19.32 -7.88 23.24
CA ALA A 190 -18.02 -7.59 23.84
C ALA A 190 -17.20 -6.63 22.98
N ASP A 191 -17.14 -6.83 21.66
CA ASP A 191 -16.49 -5.91 20.72
C ASP A 191 -17.13 -4.54 20.74
N LEU A 192 -18.46 -4.53 20.81
CA LEU A 192 -19.25 -3.31 20.80
C LEU A 192 -18.99 -2.49 22.06
N LEU A 193 -18.88 -3.17 23.20
CA LEU A 193 -18.60 -2.54 24.48
C LEU A 193 -17.14 -2.08 24.58
N ALA A 194 -16.20 -2.81 23.99
CA ALA A 194 -14.80 -2.40 23.93
C ALA A 194 -14.69 -1.01 23.28
N VAL A 195 -15.27 -0.84 22.08
CA VAL A 195 -15.26 0.47 21.41
C VAL A 195 -15.97 1.56 22.21
N LEU A 196 -17.10 1.25 22.84
CA LEU A 196 -17.82 2.22 23.70
C LEU A 196 -16.99 2.68 24.92
N PHE A 197 -16.13 1.83 25.46
CA PHE A 197 -15.29 2.19 26.62
C PHE A 197 -14.02 2.96 26.25
N ALA A 198 -13.50 2.75 25.04
CA ALA A 198 -12.36 3.51 24.53
C ALA A 198 -12.75 4.77 23.74
N PHE A 199 -14.06 5.07 23.63
CA PHE A 199 -14.60 6.17 22.83
C PHE A 199 -13.94 7.52 23.15
N GLY A 200 -13.36 8.14 22.11
CA GLY A 200 -12.64 9.42 22.19
C GLY A 200 -11.16 9.29 22.54
N GLN A 201 -10.60 8.08 22.62
CA GLN A 201 -9.15 7.89 22.66
C GLN A 201 -8.56 8.15 21.27
N SER A 202 -7.41 8.83 21.22
CA SER A 202 -6.69 9.10 19.97
C SER A 202 -5.23 8.71 20.12
N GLY A 203 -4.66 8.11 19.10
CA GLY A 203 -3.30 7.59 19.08
C GLY A 203 -3.19 6.42 18.11
N SER A 204 -1.95 6.07 17.77
CA SER A 204 -1.71 4.83 17.03
C SER A 204 -2.01 3.63 17.92
N SER A 205 -2.66 2.59 17.37
CA SER A 205 -2.84 1.28 17.99
C SER A 205 -3.87 1.21 19.12
N LEU A 206 -5.05 1.72 18.85
CA LEU A 206 -6.22 1.42 19.67
C LEU A 206 -6.92 0.20 19.04
N PRO A 207 -7.09 -0.93 19.76
CA PRO A 207 -7.84 -2.09 19.24
C PRO A 207 -9.25 -1.73 18.81
N GLU A 208 -9.79 -0.75 19.51
CA GLU A 208 -11.08 -0.16 19.25
C GLU A 208 -11.03 0.82 18.09
N ASP A 209 -9.86 1.15 17.54
CA ASP A 209 -9.69 1.87 16.27
C ASP A 209 -9.58 0.80 15.16
N VAL A 210 -10.67 0.08 14.98
CA VAL A 210 -10.78 -1.06 14.06
C VAL A 210 -10.61 -0.65 12.62
N ASN A 211 -10.83 0.62 12.30
CA ASN A 211 -10.51 1.17 11.00
C ASN A 211 -9.07 1.75 10.94
N CYS A 212 -8.36 1.86 12.05
CA CYS A 212 -6.96 2.28 12.12
C CYS A 212 -6.69 3.69 11.54
N ASP A 213 -7.61 4.65 11.75
CA ASP A 213 -7.42 6.05 11.37
C ASP A 213 -6.69 6.89 12.44
N GLY A 214 -6.41 6.28 13.58
CA GLY A 214 -5.70 6.85 14.70
C GLY A 214 -6.61 7.43 15.79
N THR A 215 -7.92 7.25 15.72
CA THR A 215 -8.87 7.66 16.78
C THR A 215 -9.94 6.60 16.96
N VAL A 216 -10.18 6.19 18.21
CA VAL A 216 -11.35 5.38 18.57
C VAL A 216 -12.55 6.28 18.65
N ASP A 217 -13.46 6.14 17.71
CA ASP A 217 -14.69 6.89 17.70
C ASP A 217 -15.88 6.07 17.19
N ASP A 218 -16.92 6.73 16.72
CA ASP A 218 -18.12 6.05 16.23
C ASP A 218 -17.90 5.28 14.92
N ALA A 219 -16.85 5.58 14.13
CA ALA A 219 -16.52 4.85 12.89
C ALA A 219 -16.06 3.42 13.18
N ASP A 220 -15.35 3.26 14.28
CA ASP A 220 -15.01 1.96 14.78
C ASP A 220 -16.21 1.21 15.33
N LEU A 221 -17.05 1.91 16.10
CA LEU A 221 -18.23 1.32 16.73
C LEU A 221 -19.21 0.77 15.68
N LEU A 222 -19.34 1.47 14.56
CA LEU A 222 -20.15 1.02 13.44
C LEU A 222 -19.51 -0.15 12.68
N THR A 223 -18.18 -0.22 12.54
CA THR A 223 -17.48 -1.37 11.93
C THR A 223 -17.75 -2.65 12.73
N VAL A 224 -17.87 -2.54 14.06
CA VAL A 224 -18.39 -3.59 14.95
C VAL A 224 -19.87 -3.88 14.69
N LEU A 225 -20.77 -2.90 14.78
CA LEU A 225 -22.21 -3.13 14.61
C LEU A 225 -22.60 -3.72 13.26
N PHE A 226 -21.87 -3.41 12.18
CA PHE A 226 -22.18 -3.91 10.83
C PHE A 226 -21.78 -5.36 10.62
N ASN A 227 -20.72 -5.79 11.26
CA ASN A 227 -20.30 -7.17 11.22
C ASN A 227 -20.90 -7.95 12.40
N PHE A 228 -21.73 -7.32 13.23
CA PHE A 228 -22.29 -7.92 14.43
C PHE A 228 -23.06 -9.21 14.13
N GLY A 229 -22.69 -10.29 14.82
CA GLY A 229 -23.13 -11.65 14.61
C GLY A 229 -22.41 -12.39 13.47
N SER A 230 -21.47 -11.77 12.77
CA SER A 230 -20.59 -12.45 11.82
C SER A 230 -19.49 -13.20 12.55
N GLY A 231 -19.07 -14.33 11.97
CA GLY A 231 -18.11 -15.23 12.61
C GLY A 231 -18.70 -16.07 13.77
N CYS A 232 -20.02 -15.88 14.00
CA CYS A 232 -20.92 -16.76 14.71
C CYS A 232 -21.84 -17.51 13.71
#